data_AF-A0A9E5R2T2-F1
#
_entry.id   AF-A0A9E5R2T2-F1
#
_cell.length_a   1.000
_cell.length_b   1.000
_cell.length_c   1.000
_cell.angle_alpha   90.00
_cell.angle_beta   90.00
_cell.angle_gamma   90.00
#
_symmetry.space_group_name_H-M   'P 1'
#
loop_
_entity.id
_entity.type
_entity.pdbx_description
1 polymer ?
#
loop_
_entity_poly.entity_id
_entity_poly.type
_entity_poly.pdbx_seq_one_letter_code
_entity_poly.pdbx_strand_id
1 'polypeptide(L)'
;MLTLSFSYRTFLLLRARHAYFVKPKPALFRIEAAPETRRQLEQLGMFPKAHEGEFYVLYDEMSRERLARGLEKVLDWQLSFWLYSAEPSFVNITQIPTNTVGKIFYFANQEKRNTLSQAESSSEADLFEVVSGHYIYTNASKQRQSLVLQNVGGQQIAEALLEPGHSHTFTLHGEAPGRFQILESTKTVAAFVLVPEALFPRPLGLIRLSWQGKALEQLKSKLQQEESDFAPIQFEIPFLARATYWKYFIVPKYENGFQDVRIDTGKTEVRFTGPTLTHLPNGRAAYLFEADQTLPLQQISDFDFQLIRHKDSKGKPIHRVIQRLPLARPEAIHPASREASSKIYSEIYVYL
;
A
#
# COMPACT_ATOMS: atom_id res chain seq x y z
N MET A 1 45.39 -14.70 -20.93
CA MET A 1 44.03 -14.82 -20.38
C MET A 1 43.67 -13.47 -19.76
N LEU A 2 42.72 -12.73 -20.33
CA LEU A 2 42.20 -11.50 -19.73
C LEU A 2 41.09 -11.88 -18.74
N THR A 3 41.34 -11.74 -17.45
CA THR A 3 40.32 -11.85 -16.40
C THR A 3 39.52 -10.55 -16.37
N LEU A 4 38.35 -10.52 -17.01
CA LEU A 4 37.40 -9.42 -16.82
C LEU A 4 36.72 -9.59 -15.46
N SER A 5 37.02 -8.68 -14.52
CA SER A 5 36.26 -8.54 -13.27
C SER A 5 35.14 -7.53 -13.49
N PHE A 6 33.89 -7.96 -13.41
CA PHE A 6 32.74 -7.05 -13.41
C PHE A 6 32.47 -6.56 -11.99
N SER A 7 32.47 -5.25 -11.78
CA SER A 7 32.11 -4.61 -10.50
C SER A 7 30.78 -3.89 -10.68
N TYR A 8 29.68 -4.58 -10.37
CA TYR A 8 28.36 -3.96 -10.38
C TYR A 8 28.11 -3.18 -9.09
N ARG A 9 27.62 -1.94 -9.24
CA ARG A 9 27.16 -1.10 -8.13
C ARG A 9 25.69 -0.78 -8.22
N THR A 10 25.06 -0.55 -7.08
CA THR A 10 23.65 -0.17 -7.02
C THR A 10 23.49 1.32 -7.29
N PHE A 11 22.73 1.64 -8.33
CA PHE A 11 22.32 3.01 -8.62
C PHE A 11 21.04 3.39 -7.86
N LEU A 12 20.02 2.53 -7.92
CA LEU A 12 18.71 2.75 -7.33
C LEU A 12 18.25 1.49 -6.59
N LEU A 13 17.66 1.67 -5.43
CA LEU A 13 17.00 0.65 -4.63
C LEU A 13 15.55 1.07 -4.37
N LEU A 14 14.60 0.21 -4.76
CA LEU A 14 13.19 0.33 -4.44
C LEU A 14 12.79 -0.80 -3.50
N ARG A 15 12.12 -0.43 -2.41
CA ARG A 15 11.67 -1.38 -1.39
C ARG A 15 10.23 -1.11 -0.99
N ALA A 16 9.41 -2.15 -0.94
CA ALA A 16 8.09 -2.10 -0.30
C ALA A 16 8.11 -2.92 0.99
N ARG A 17 7.48 -2.42 2.06
CA ARG A 17 7.44 -3.05 3.38
C ARG A 17 6.02 -3.04 3.92
N HIS A 18 5.71 -4.02 4.77
CA HIS A 18 4.38 -4.12 5.37
C HIS A 18 4.47 -4.50 6.85
N ALA A 19 3.93 -3.65 7.74
CA ALA A 19 4.10 -3.79 9.18
C ALA A 19 3.39 -5.01 9.81
N TYR A 20 2.47 -5.66 9.11
CA TYR A 20 1.84 -6.93 9.53
C TYR A 20 2.86 -8.06 9.73
N PHE A 21 3.96 -8.05 8.98
CA PHE A 21 4.99 -9.08 9.05
C PHE A 21 6.13 -8.62 9.96
N VAL A 22 6.36 -9.34 11.06
CA VAL A 22 7.45 -9.03 12.03
C VAL A 22 8.83 -9.16 11.37
N LYS A 23 8.97 -10.15 10.49
CA LYS A 23 10.17 -10.35 9.65
C LYS A 23 9.78 -10.08 8.20
N PRO A 24 10.69 -9.52 7.37
CA PRO A 24 10.46 -9.40 5.94
C PRO A 24 10.04 -10.75 5.36
N LYS A 25 8.88 -10.80 4.72
CA LYS A 25 8.40 -11.99 4.01
C LYS A 25 9.02 -11.96 2.60
N PRO A 26 9.91 -12.90 2.25
CA PRO A 26 10.53 -12.92 0.93
C PRO A 26 9.46 -12.97 -0.16
N ALA A 27 9.67 -12.19 -1.23
CA ALA A 27 8.75 -12.11 -2.37
C ALA A 27 7.31 -11.69 -2.03
N LEU A 28 7.08 -11.03 -0.89
CA LEU A 28 5.78 -10.40 -0.59
C LEU A 28 5.39 -9.38 -1.66
N PHE A 29 6.35 -8.56 -2.03
CA PHE A 29 6.22 -7.58 -3.10
C PHE A 29 7.11 -7.95 -4.27
N ARG A 30 6.62 -7.68 -5.47
CA ARG A 30 7.40 -7.77 -6.71
C ARG A 30 7.33 -6.44 -7.42
N ILE A 31 8.49 -5.87 -7.74
CA ILE A 31 8.59 -4.63 -8.50
C ILE A 31 9.17 -4.95 -9.86
N GLU A 32 8.58 -4.41 -10.92
CA GLU A 32 9.03 -4.64 -12.30
C GLU A 32 9.13 -3.32 -13.05
N ALA A 33 10.25 -3.08 -13.74
CA ALA A 33 10.37 -1.92 -14.63
C ALA A 33 9.36 -1.99 -15.78
N ALA A 34 8.65 -0.89 -16.03
CA ALA A 34 7.81 -0.73 -17.20
C ALA A 34 8.64 -0.87 -18.50
N PRO A 35 8.03 -1.25 -19.64
CA PRO A 35 8.76 -1.48 -20.90
C PRO A 35 9.65 -0.31 -21.32
N GLU A 36 9.16 0.93 -21.20
CA GLU A 36 9.88 2.14 -21.55
C GLU A 36 11.07 2.36 -20.61
N THR A 37 10.87 2.10 -19.32
CA THR A 37 11.91 2.18 -18.29
C THR A 37 13.00 1.15 -18.54
N ARG A 38 12.63 -0.09 -18.89
CA ARG A 38 13.59 -1.13 -19.23
C ARG A 38 14.47 -0.72 -20.42
N ARG A 39 13.87 -0.19 -21.49
CA ARG A 39 14.62 0.35 -22.64
C ARG A 39 15.57 1.48 -22.24
N GLN A 40 15.11 2.43 -21.44
CA GLN A 40 15.95 3.54 -20.98
C GLN A 40 17.14 3.03 -20.15
N LEU A 41 16.90 2.12 -19.21
CA LEU A 41 17.95 1.51 -18.40
C LEU A 41 18.97 0.75 -19.27
N GLU A 42 18.50 -0.06 -20.23
CA GLU A 42 19.38 -0.79 -21.16
C GLU A 42 20.24 0.15 -22.02
N GLN A 43 19.68 1.24 -22.54
CA GLN A 43 20.41 2.25 -23.31
C GLN A 43 21.53 2.91 -22.50
N LEU A 44 21.29 3.11 -21.21
CA LEU A 44 22.25 3.67 -20.24
C LEU A 44 23.24 2.62 -19.70
N GLY A 45 23.14 1.35 -20.11
CA GLY A 45 24.00 0.27 -19.61
C GLY A 45 23.69 -0.13 -18.16
N MET A 46 22.44 0.05 -17.73
CA MET A 46 21.97 -0.28 -16.39
C MET A 46 21.13 -1.56 -16.40
N PHE A 47 21.16 -2.30 -15.30
CA PHE A 47 20.58 -3.63 -15.19
C PHE A 47 19.53 -3.67 -14.07
N PRO A 48 18.24 -3.82 -14.38
CA PRO A 48 17.21 -4.05 -13.37
C PRO A 48 17.33 -5.47 -12.81
N LYS A 49 17.28 -5.61 -11.48
CA LYS A 49 17.34 -6.91 -10.78
C LYS A 49 16.41 -6.92 -9.57
N ALA A 50 15.53 -7.91 -9.47
CA ALA A 50 14.72 -8.14 -8.29
C ALA A 50 15.38 -9.19 -7.37
N HIS A 51 15.37 -8.97 -6.06
CA HIS A 51 15.88 -9.92 -5.07
C HIS A 51 15.15 -9.74 -3.73
N GLU A 52 14.62 -10.83 -3.17
CA GLU A 52 13.98 -10.86 -1.84
C GLU A 52 12.89 -9.80 -1.57
N GLY A 53 12.17 -9.37 -2.61
CA GLY A 53 11.12 -8.33 -2.50
C GLY A 53 11.64 -6.90 -2.63
N GLU A 54 12.91 -6.75 -2.96
CA GLU A 54 13.56 -5.49 -3.30
C GLU A 54 13.87 -5.45 -4.80
N PHE A 55 13.99 -4.24 -5.32
CA PHE A 55 14.32 -4.02 -6.72
C PHE A 55 15.50 -3.06 -6.84
N TYR A 56 16.51 -3.54 -7.54
CA TYR A 56 17.78 -2.88 -7.75
C TYR A 56 17.88 -2.45 -9.20
N VAL A 57 18.41 -1.26 -9.43
CA VAL A 57 19.00 -0.89 -10.70
C VAL A 57 20.50 -0.84 -10.48
N LEU A 58 21.22 -1.69 -11.18
CA LEU A 58 22.66 -1.81 -11.10
C LEU A 58 23.31 -1.13 -12.31
N TYR A 59 24.56 -0.71 -12.17
CA TYR A 59 25.40 -0.30 -13.29
C TYR A 59 26.80 -0.92 -13.13
N ASP A 60 27.48 -1.11 -14.25
CA ASP A 60 28.88 -1.52 -14.25
C ASP A 60 29.76 -0.31 -13.96
N GLU A 61 30.60 -0.37 -12.92
CA GLU A 61 31.50 0.72 -12.53
C GLU A 61 32.41 1.12 -13.69
N MET A 62 32.86 0.16 -14.51
CA MET A 62 33.69 0.43 -15.69
C MET A 62 32.94 1.23 -16.77
N SER A 63 31.61 1.23 -16.72
CA SER A 63 30.73 1.98 -17.63
C SER A 63 30.17 3.27 -17.02
N ARG A 64 30.67 3.71 -15.85
CA ARG A 64 30.18 4.90 -15.14
C ARG A 64 30.21 6.17 -15.99
N GLU A 65 31.30 6.41 -16.71
CA GLU A 65 31.40 7.58 -17.61
C GLU A 65 30.38 7.54 -18.75
N ARG A 66 30.06 6.35 -19.25
CA ARG A 66 29.04 6.17 -20.30
C ARG A 66 27.66 6.51 -19.75
N LEU A 67 27.35 6.07 -18.53
CA LEU A 67 26.12 6.44 -17.84
C LEU A 67 26.02 7.97 -17.64
N ALA A 68 27.09 8.60 -17.14
CA ALA A 68 27.14 10.04 -16.93
C ALA A 68 26.92 10.83 -18.24
N ARG A 69 27.61 10.46 -19.33
CA ARG A 69 27.42 11.04 -20.66
C ARG A 69 26.03 10.77 -21.25
N GLY A 70 25.48 9.59 -20.99
CA GLY A 70 24.12 9.23 -21.41
C GLY A 70 23.07 10.12 -20.77
N LEU A 71 23.25 10.46 -19.49
CA LEU A 71 22.34 11.34 -18.75
C LEU A 71 22.54 12.82 -19.08
N GLU A 72 23.73 13.26 -19.51
CA GLU A 72 24.04 14.67 -19.80
C GLU A 72 23.01 15.34 -20.73
N LYS A 73 22.56 14.61 -21.76
CA LYS A 73 21.58 15.07 -22.76
C LYS A 73 20.12 15.00 -22.30
N VAL A 74 19.87 14.42 -21.12
CA VAL A 74 18.52 14.25 -20.57
C VAL A 74 18.15 15.51 -19.79
N LEU A 75 17.01 16.12 -20.14
CA LEU A 75 16.45 17.29 -19.46
C LEU A 75 15.46 16.91 -18.36
N ASP A 76 14.70 15.84 -18.58
CA ASP A 76 13.80 15.21 -17.62
C ASP A 76 13.98 13.70 -17.72
N TRP A 77 14.32 13.07 -16.61
CA TRP A 77 14.54 11.64 -16.55
C TRP A 77 13.45 10.99 -15.71
N GLN A 78 12.70 10.09 -16.33
CA GLN A 78 11.55 9.44 -15.70
C GLN A 78 11.61 7.93 -15.80
N LEU A 79 11.46 7.27 -14.66
CA LEU A 79 11.41 5.82 -14.54
C LEU A 79 10.09 5.39 -13.91
N SER A 80 9.46 4.37 -14.49
CA SER A 80 8.18 3.82 -14.07
C SER A 80 8.31 2.34 -13.73
N PHE A 81 7.72 1.94 -12.61
CA PHE A 81 7.77 0.56 -12.12
C PHE A 81 6.38 0.10 -11.67
N TRP A 82 6.04 -1.13 -11.99
CA TRP A 82 4.83 -1.80 -11.51
C TRP A 82 5.12 -2.49 -10.19
N LEU A 83 4.30 -2.22 -9.18
CA LEU A 83 4.32 -2.90 -7.89
C LEU A 83 3.22 -3.96 -7.88
N TYR A 84 3.56 -5.18 -7.47
CA TYR A 84 2.65 -6.29 -7.26
C TYR A 84 2.76 -6.79 -5.82
N SER A 85 1.67 -7.36 -5.29
CA SER A 85 1.66 -8.08 -4.03
C SER A 85 1.32 -9.55 -4.28
N ALA A 86 2.06 -10.45 -3.63
CA ALA A 86 1.77 -11.88 -3.61
C ALA A 86 0.81 -12.28 -2.46
N GLU A 87 0.39 -11.32 -1.63
CA GLU A 87 -0.48 -11.56 -0.47
C GLU A 87 -1.97 -11.41 -0.87
N PRO A 88 -2.75 -12.50 -0.93
CA PRO A 88 -4.17 -12.43 -1.31
C PRO A 88 -5.00 -11.61 -0.32
N SER A 89 -4.62 -11.61 0.96
CA SER A 89 -5.30 -10.86 2.01
C SER A 89 -4.75 -9.45 2.18
N PHE A 90 -4.01 -8.91 1.19
CA PHE A 90 -3.33 -7.61 1.28
C PHE A 90 -4.26 -6.49 1.78
N VAL A 91 -5.43 -6.34 1.15
CA VAL A 91 -6.41 -5.30 1.53
C VAL A 91 -6.87 -5.48 2.98
N ASN A 92 -7.06 -6.72 3.43
CA ASN A 92 -7.52 -7.01 4.79
C ASN A 92 -6.45 -6.72 5.84
N ILE A 93 -5.17 -6.97 5.54
CA ILE A 93 -4.07 -6.73 6.49
C ILE A 93 -3.51 -5.31 6.44
N THR A 94 -3.85 -4.50 5.44
CA THR A 94 -3.29 -3.15 5.25
C THR A 94 -4.23 -2.08 5.80
N GLN A 95 -3.68 -1.04 6.43
CA GLN A 95 -4.43 0.13 6.92
C GLN A 95 -4.86 1.07 5.77
N ILE A 96 -5.77 0.59 4.94
CA ILE A 96 -6.38 1.29 3.78
C ILE A 96 -7.89 1.05 3.74
N PRO A 97 -8.66 1.77 2.92
CA PRO A 97 -10.06 1.44 2.70
C PRO A 97 -10.23 -0.02 2.24
N THR A 98 -11.31 -0.68 2.66
CA THR A 98 -11.59 -2.08 2.27
C THR A 98 -12.11 -2.18 0.83
N ASN A 99 -12.71 -1.11 0.32
CA ASN A 99 -13.14 -1.03 -1.08
C ASN A 99 -12.05 -0.39 -1.94
N THR A 100 -11.17 -1.24 -2.48
CA THR A 100 -10.12 -0.84 -3.43
C THR A 100 -10.38 -1.34 -4.85
N VAL A 101 -11.59 -1.85 -5.13
CA VAL A 101 -11.96 -2.35 -6.46
C VAL A 101 -11.85 -1.20 -7.45
N GLY A 102 -11.21 -1.45 -8.60
CA GLY A 102 -11.04 -0.41 -9.62
C GLY A 102 -9.89 0.56 -9.34
N LYS A 103 -9.26 0.52 -8.15
CA LYS A 103 -8.17 1.41 -7.76
C LYS A 103 -6.81 0.73 -7.72
N ILE A 104 -5.73 1.50 -7.86
CA ILE A 104 -4.36 1.10 -7.56
C ILE A 104 -3.62 2.22 -6.83
N PHE A 105 -2.47 1.91 -6.24
CA PHE A 105 -1.61 2.93 -5.67
C PHE A 105 -0.84 3.70 -6.75
N TYR A 106 -0.62 4.99 -6.53
CA TYR A 106 0.33 5.80 -7.29
C TYR A 106 1.37 6.41 -6.34
N PHE A 107 2.62 6.02 -6.55
CA PHE A 107 3.76 6.45 -5.75
C PHE A 107 4.67 7.31 -6.61
N ALA A 108 5.12 8.45 -6.08
CA ALA A 108 6.03 9.34 -6.77
C ALA A 108 7.09 9.90 -5.82
N ASN A 109 8.31 10.09 -6.31
CA ASN A 109 9.34 10.70 -5.49
C ASN A 109 9.04 12.18 -5.25
N GLN A 110 9.25 12.61 -4.01
CA GLN A 110 9.15 14.01 -3.60
C GLN A 110 10.57 14.49 -3.27
N GLU A 111 10.88 15.77 -3.54
CA GLU A 111 12.26 16.30 -3.51
C GLU A 111 13.03 16.07 -2.19
N LYS A 112 12.35 15.80 -1.07
CA LYS A 112 12.95 15.75 0.27
C LYS A 112 12.71 14.44 1.04
N ARG A 113 12.09 13.43 0.43
CA ARG A 113 11.71 12.20 1.12
C ARG A 113 12.11 10.96 0.33
N ASN A 114 12.71 10.01 1.04
CA ASN A 114 12.95 8.67 0.52
C ASN A 114 11.67 7.82 0.57
N THR A 115 10.62 8.28 1.24
CA THR A 115 9.31 7.63 1.21
C THR A 115 8.51 8.12 0.01
N LEU A 116 7.92 7.20 -0.76
CA LEU A 116 7.18 7.54 -1.98
C LEU A 116 5.67 7.75 -1.79
N SER A 117 5.14 7.44 -0.60
CA SER A 117 3.76 7.76 -0.24
C SER A 117 3.58 9.26 0.02
N GLN A 118 2.36 9.75 -0.15
CA GLN A 118 2.02 11.15 0.12
C GLN A 118 2.16 11.51 1.61
N ALA A 119 1.97 10.54 2.49
CA ALA A 119 2.19 10.64 3.93
C ALA A 119 3.41 9.80 4.38
N GLU A 120 3.60 9.62 5.69
CA GLU A 120 4.64 8.75 6.26
C GLU A 120 4.46 7.28 5.87
N SER A 121 3.24 6.88 5.51
CA SER A 121 2.89 5.55 5.02
C SER A 121 1.84 5.59 3.92
N SER A 122 1.81 4.53 3.10
CA SER A 122 0.79 4.31 2.09
C SER A 122 -0.61 4.31 2.69
N SER A 123 -1.51 5.09 2.09
CA SER A 123 -2.85 5.36 2.61
C SER A 123 -3.88 5.49 1.49
N GLU A 124 -5.11 5.91 1.83
CA GLU A 124 -6.14 6.24 0.82
C GLU A 124 -5.72 7.38 -0.12
N ALA A 125 -4.91 8.34 0.35
CA ALA A 125 -4.45 9.45 -0.49
C ALA A 125 -3.62 8.98 -1.69
N ASP A 126 -3.01 7.80 -1.58
CA ASP A 126 -2.19 7.19 -2.61
C ASP A 126 -3.01 6.33 -3.59
N LEU A 127 -4.31 6.10 -3.35
CA LEU A 127 -5.19 5.29 -4.20
C LEU A 127 -5.88 6.13 -5.28
N PHE A 128 -5.81 5.67 -6.52
CA PHE A 128 -6.43 6.32 -7.67
C PHE A 128 -7.24 5.32 -8.49
N GLU A 129 -8.32 5.79 -9.09
CA GLU A 129 -9.08 5.02 -10.09
C GLU A 129 -8.18 4.64 -11.26
N VAL A 130 -8.38 3.43 -11.77
CA VAL A 130 -7.68 2.93 -12.95
C VAL A 130 -8.52 3.16 -14.18
N VAL A 131 -7.85 3.65 -15.20
CA VAL A 131 -8.40 3.87 -16.53
C VAL A 131 -7.54 3.12 -17.53
N SER A 132 -8.20 2.49 -18.50
CA SER A 132 -7.54 1.75 -19.56
C SER A 132 -8.08 2.24 -20.90
N GLY A 133 -7.21 2.84 -21.73
CA GLY A 133 -7.53 3.25 -23.10
C GLY A 133 -8.38 4.52 -23.24
N HIS A 134 -9.44 4.71 -22.45
CA HIS A 134 -10.32 5.87 -22.57
C HIS A 134 -10.93 6.30 -21.23
N TYR A 135 -11.14 7.62 -21.07
CA TYR A 135 -11.85 8.20 -19.93
C TYR A 135 -13.09 8.94 -20.40
N ILE A 136 -14.25 8.64 -19.82
CA ILE A 136 -15.50 9.34 -20.13
C ILE A 136 -15.79 10.34 -19.01
N TYR A 137 -15.93 11.61 -19.37
CA TYR A 137 -16.37 12.67 -18.46
C TYR A 137 -17.76 13.16 -18.88
N THR A 138 -18.67 13.29 -17.92
CA THR A 138 -20.02 13.85 -18.13
C THR A 138 -20.16 15.18 -17.42
N ASN A 139 -20.53 16.23 -18.17
CA ASN A 139 -20.78 17.55 -17.59
C ASN A 139 -22.13 17.57 -16.84
N ALA A 140 -22.07 17.40 -15.52
CA ALA A 140 -23.24 17.51 -14.64
C ALA A 140 -23.60 18.97 -14.27
N SER A 141 -22.81 19.95 -14.70
CA SER A 141 -23.09 21.37 -14.48
C SER A 141 -24.22 21.86 -15.40
N LYS A 142 -24.90 22.93 -14.97
CA LYS A 142 -25.88 23.67 -15.80
C LYS A 142 -25.20 24.60 -16.81
N GLN A 143 -23.88 24.73 -16.75
CA GLN A 143 -23.11 25.63 -17.60
C GLN A 143 -22.13 24.83 -18.47
N ARG A 144 -21.70 25.46 -19.56
CA ARG A 144 -20.66 24.95 -20.46
C ARG A 144 -19.32 24.88 -19.71
N GLN A 145 -18.62 23.75 -19.84
CA GLN A 145 -17.33 23.52 -19.17
C GLN A 145 -16.19 23.37 -20.18
N SER A 146 -15.10 24.10 -19.98
CA SER A 146 -13.84 23.88 -20.69
C SER A 146 -12.97 22.95 -19.86
N LEU A 147 -12.61 21.82 -20.45
CA LEU A 147 -11.86 20.74 -19.82
C LEU A 147 -10.48 20.62 -20.46
N VAL A 148 -9.45 20.44 -19.63
CA VAL A 148 -8.09 20.14 -20.07
C VAL A 148 -7.65 18.83 -19.43
N LEU A 149 -7.31 17.84 -20.24
CA LEU A 149 -6.65 16.63 -19.80
C LEU A 149 -5.14 16.86 -19.82
N GLN A 150 -4.48 16.61 -18.69
CA GLN A 150 -3.03 16.71 -18.58
C GLN A 150 -2.45 15.58 -17.72
N ASN A 151 -1.16 15.30 -17.95
CA ASN A 151 -0.40 14.42 -17.05
C ASN A 151 0.09 15.20 -15.80
N VAL A 152 0.64 14.49 -14.81
CA VAL A 152 1.18 15.14 -13.59
C VAL A 152 2.34 16.11 -13.87
N GLY A 153 3.06 15.93 -14.99
CA GLY A 153 4.09 16.86 -15.43
C GLY A 153 3.55 18.19 -15.97
N GLY A 154 2.22 18.36 -16.05
CA GLY A 154 1.57 19.56 -16.58
C GLY A 154 1.53 19.60 -18.11
N GLN A 155 1.94 18.53 -18.79
CA GLN A 155 1.78 18.45 -20.23
C GLN A 155 0.30 18.24 -20.56
N GLN A 156 -0.27 19.20 -21.29
CA GLN A 156 -1.59 19.09 -21.87
C GLN A 156 -1.59 18.01 -22.95
N ILE A 157 -2.53 17.07 -22.83
CA ILE A 157 -2.71 15.94 -23.75
C ILE A 157 -3.89 16.22 -24.68
N ALA A 158 -4.99 16.73 -24.14
CA ALA A 158 -6.19 17.05 -24.89
C ALA A 158 -7.00 18.16 -24.20
N GLU A 159 -7.88 18.80 -24.97
CA GLU A 159 -8.86 19.77 -24.47
C GLU A 159 -10.23 19.49 -25.06
N ALA A 160 -11.28 19.83 -24.31
CA ALA A 160 -12.64 19.65 -24.73
C ALA A 160 -13.53 20.76 -24.18
N LEU A 161 -14.62 21.05 -24.89
CA LEU A 161 -15.62 22.03 -24.49
C LEU A 161 -16.99 21.35 -24.47
N LEU A 162 -17.56 21.14 -23.29
CA LEU A 162 -18.74 20.32 -23.09
C LEU A 162 -19.96 21.16 -22.74
N GLU A 163 -21.05 20.94 -23.46
CA GLU A 163 -22.37 21.45 -23.09
C GLU A 163 -22.94 20.73 -21.85
N PRO A 164 -23.86 21.37 -21.10
CA PRO A 164 -24.57 20.72 -19.99
C PRO A 164 -25.18 19.37 -20.39
N GLY A 165 -25.01 18.36 -19.53
CA GLY A 165 -25.57 17.02 -19.72
C GLY A 165 -24.89 16.15 -20.78
N HIS A 166 -23.89 16.67 -21.51
CA HIS A 166 -23.16 15.92 -22.51
C HIS A 166 -21.93 15.22 -21.92
N SER A 167 -21.52 14.13 -22.56
CA SER A 167 -20.31 13.38 -22.23
C SER A 167 -19.24 13.58 -23.30
N HIS A 168 -17.98 13.54 -22.90
CA HIS A 168 -16.82 13.51 -23.79
C HIS A 168 -15.91 12.34 -23.42
N THR A 169 -15.35 11.69 -24.44
CA THR A 169 -14.43 10.56 -24.29
C THR A 169 -13.02 11.02 -24.63
N PHE A 170 -12.13 11.04 -23.63
CA PHE A 170 -10.71 11.24 -23.85
C PHE A 170 -10.05 9.92 -24.23
N THR A 171 -9.42 9.87 -25.40
CA THR A 171 -8.62 8.72 -25.84
C THR A 171 -7.20 8.81 -25.28
N LEU A 172 -6.74 7.72 -24.65
CA LEU A 172 -5.45 7.59 -23.98
C LEU A 172 -4.58 6.50 -24.62
N HIS A 173 -4.96 6.00 -25.79
CA HIS A 173 -4.17 5.00 -26.51
C HIS A 173 -2.82 5.61 -26.94
N GLY A 174 -1.72 4.92 -26.60
CA GLY A 174 -0.36 5.36 -26.90
C GLY A 174 0.28 6.23 -25.82
N GLU A 175 -0.50 6.70 -24.85
CA GLU A 175 0.05 7.43 -23.70
C GLU A 175 0.79 6.49 -22.75
N ALA A 176 1.90 6.99 -22.19
CA ALA A 176 2.69 6.23 -21.24
C ALA A 176 1.93 6.06 -19.91
N PRO A 177 2.11 4.93 -19.20
CA PRO A 177 1.52 4.73 -17.88
C PRO A 177 1.87 5.86 -16.92
N GLY A 178 0.86 6.37 -16.22
CA GLY A 178 1.04 7.56 -15.39
C GLY A 178 -0.25 8.03 -14.75
N ARG A 179 -0.10 9.03 -13.87
CA ARG A 179 -1.25 9.74 -13.33
C ARG A 179 -1.65 10.87 -14.27
N PHE A 180 -2.95 11.01 -14.46
CA PHE A 180 -3.58 12.04 -15.27
C PHE A 180 -4.62 12.76 -14.45
N GLN A 181 -4.94 13.97 -14.88
CA GLN A 181 -5.99 14.78 -14.27
C GLN A 181 -6.73 15.59 -15.32
N ILE A 182 -8.01 15.81 -15.06
CA ILE A 182 -8.87 16.68 -15.84
C ILE A 182 -9.07 17.96 -15.03
N LEU A 183 -8.78 19.09 -15.65
CA LEU A 183 -8.97 20.41 -15.08
C LEU A 183 -10.18 21.09 -15.70
N GLU A 184 -10.99 21.75 -14.87
CA GLU A 184 -11.99 22.74 -15.27
C GLU A 184 -11.52 24.10 -14.76
N SER A 185 -11.21 25.05 -15.65
CA SER A 185 -10.75 26.40 -15.27
C SER A 185 -9.68 26.38 -14.16
N THR A 186 -8.66 25.53 -14.33
CA THR A 186 -7.55 25.22 -13.41
C THR A 186 -7.85 24.35 -12.18
N LYS A 187 -9.12 24.03 -11.88
CA LYS A 187 -9.49 23.15 -10.76
C LYS A 187 -9.51 21.70 -11.22
N THR A 188 -8.83 20.81 -10.50
CA THR A 188 -8.91 19.37 -10.76
C THR A 188 -10.32 18.85 -10.45
N VAL A 189 -11.01 18.33 -11.47
CA VAL A 189 -12.34 17.71 -11.37
C VAL A 189 -12.29 16.19 -11.40
N ALA A 190 -11.23 15.61 -11.95
CA ALA A 190 -10.97 14.17 -11.91
C ALA A 190 -9.46 13.89 -11.91
N ALA A 191 -9.06 12.79 -11.28
CA ALA A 191 -7.69 12.27 -11.31
C ALA A 191 -7.71 10.74 -11.31
N PHE A 192 -6.85 10.14 -12.13
CA PHE A 192 -6.80 8.70 -12.34
C PHE A 192 -5.41 8.24 -12.76
N VAL A 193 -5.17 6.94 -12.77
CA VAL A 193 -3.95 6.32 -13.28
C VAL A 193 -4.26 5.52 -14.54
N LEU A 194 -3.53 5.82 -15.61
CA LEU A 194 -3.56 5.04 -16.84
C LEU A 194 -2.76 3.75 -16.65
N VAL A 195 -3.44 2.62 -16.82
CA VAL A 195 -2.83 1.29 -16.79
C VAL A 195 -3.08 0.60 -18.13
N PRO A 196 -2.04 0.10 -18.81
CA PRO A 196 -2.22 -0.69 -20.03
C PRO A 196 -3.16 -1.88 -19.84
N GLU A 197 -4.10 -2.08 -20.78
CA GLU A 197 -5.08 -3.19 -20.73
C GLU A 197 -4.43 -4.58 -20.66
N ALA A 198 -3.26 -4.72 -21.29
CA ALA A 198 -2.55 -5.99 -21.37
C ALA A 198 -1.85 -6.42 -20.06
N LEU A 199 -1.89 -5.62 -18.99
CA LEU A 199 -1.22 -5.95 -17.73
C LEU A 199 -2.04 -6.93 -16.90
N PHE A 200 -1.65 -8.19 -16.97
CA PHE A 200 -2.16 -9.26 -16.11
C PHE A 200 -1.00 -10.03 -15.44
N PRO A 201 -1.03 -10.29 -14.11
CA PRO A 201 -2.06 -9.84 -13.17
C PRO A 201 -2.08 -8.32 -13.03
N ARG A 202 -3.18 -7.78 -12.49
CA ARG A 202 -3.29 -6.34 -12.26
C ARG A 202 -2.28 -5.90 -11.20
N PRO A 203 -1.52 -4.80 -11.42
CA PRO A 203 -0.57 -4.30 -10.43
C PRO A 203 -1.30 -3.78 -9.19
N LEU A 204 -0.63 -3.88 -8.05
CA LEU A 204 -1.03 -3.21 -6.81
C LEU A 204 -0.85 -1.69 -6.95
N GLY A 205 0.20 -1.24 -7.64
CA GLY A 205 0.46 0.19 -7.84
C GLY A 205 1.45 0.50 -8.95
N LEU A 206 1.52 1.78 -9.30
CA LEU A 206 2.50 2.38 -10.20
C LEU A 206 3.44 3.27 -9.40
N ILE A 207 4.75 3.05 -9.54
CA ILE A 207 5.81 3.87 -8.99
C ILE A 207 6.37 4.71 -10.13
N ARG A 208 6.40 6.04 -9.98
CA ARG A 208 7.00 6.96 -10.96
C ARG A 208 8.07 7.82 -10.29
N LEU A 209 9.31 7.66 -10.72
CA LEU A 209 10.42 8.48 -10.29
C LEU A 209 10.73 9.49 -11.39
N SER A 210 10.87 10.77 -11.04
CA SER A 210 11.25 11.84 -11.95
C SER A 210 12.39 12.66 -11.35
N TRP A 211 13.39 12.96 -12.19
CA TRP A 211 14.46 13.89 -11.89
C TRP A 211 14.49 14.96 -12.96
N GLN A 212 14.33 16.21 -12.54
CA GLN A 212 14.37 17.39 -13.40
C GLN A 212 15.12 18.54 -12.72
N GLY A 213 15.57 19.50 -13.52
CA GLY A 213 16.25 20.70 -13.03
C GLY A 213 17.41 20.38 -12.08
N LYS A 214 17.44 21.05 -10.92
CA LYS A 214 18.54 20.92 -9.94
C LYS A 214 18.77 19.49 -9.45
N ALA A 215 17.71 18.69 -9.27
CA ALA A 215 17.84 17.32 -8.78
C ALA A 215 18.57 16.43 -9.80
N LEU A 216 18.28 16.61 -11.09
CA LEU A 216 18.96 15.88 -12.16
C LEU A 216 20.41 16.35 -12.31
N GLU A 217 20.68 17.64 -12.21
CA GLU A 217 22.05 18.18 -12.27
C GLU A 217 22.92 17.70 -11.09
N GLN A 218 22.35 17.61 -9.90
CA GLN A 218 23.03 17.02 -8.74
C GLN A 218 23.35 15.53 -8.96
N LEU A 219 22.42 14.79 -9.56
CA LEU A 219 22.62 13.38 -9.90
C LEU A 219 23.74 13.20 -10.93
N LYS A 220 23.74 14.01 -12.00
CA LYS A 220 24.80 14.03 -13.02
C LYS A 220 26.16 14.34 -12.39
N SER A 221 26.22 15.36 -11.54
CA SER A 221 27.45 15.78 -10.85
C SER A 221 28.01 14.66 -9.97
N LYS A 222 27.16 13.97 -9.19
CA LYS A 222 27.56 12.83 -8.36
C LYS A 222 28.13 11.68 -9.20
N LEU A 223 27.59 11.43 -10.38
CA LEU A 223 28.10 10.40 -11.27
C LEU A 223 29.47 10.75 -11.88
N GLN A 224 29.80 12.03 -12.00
CA GLN A 224 31.08 12.50 -12.56
C GLN A 224 32.20 12.60 -11.52
N GLN A 225 31.89 12.69 -10.23
CA GLN A 225 32.90 12.74 -9.17
C GLN A 225 33.69 11.43 -9.09
N GLU A 226 35.02 11.47 -9.17
CA GLU A 226 35.89 10.28 -9.14
C GLU A 226 35.83 9.49 -7.82
N GLU A 227 35.17 10.01 -6.78
CA GLU A 227 35.01 9.30 -5.53
C GLU A 227 34.22 8.00 -5.70
N SER A 228 34.76 6.95 -5.08
CA SER A 228 34.23 5.59 -5.05
C SER A 228 32.92 5.45 -4.25
N ASP A 229 32.38 6.52 -3.67
CA ASP A 229 31.30 6.47 -2.69
C ASP A 229 29.95 6.96 -3.26
N PHE A 230 29.59 6.50 -4.46
CA PHE A 230 28.25 6.72 -4.97
C PHE A 230 27.25 5.95 -4.10
N ALA A 231 26.64 6.65 -3.12
CA ALA A 231 25.58 6.09 -2.31
C ALA A 231 24.33 5.82 -3.18
N PRO A 232 23.75 4.61 -3.14
CA PRO A 232 22.55 4.29 -3.90
C PRO A 232 21.40 5.24 -3.56
N ILE A 233 20.62 5.63 -4.57
CA ILE A 233 19.35 6.31 -4.33
C ILE A 233 18.37 5.27 -3.79
N GLN A 234 17.79 5.53 -2.62
CA GLN A 234 16.90 4.56 -1.97
C GLN A 234 15.52 5.16 -1.79
N PHE A 235 14.50 4.39 -2.19
CA PHE A 235 13.12 4.73 -1.90
C PHE A 235 12.38 3.58 -1.22
N GLU A 236 11.51 3.93 -0.27
CA GLU A 236 10.68 3.00 0.47
C GLU A 236 9.18 3.29 0.28
N ILE A 237 8.39 2.22 0.28
CA ILE A 237 6.92 2.23 0.25
C ILE A 237 6.44 1.46 1.49
N PRO A 238 6.16 2.15 2.60
CA PRO A 238 5.73 1.51 3.83
C PRO A 238 4.20 1.39 3.88
N PHE A 239 3.72 0.17 4.07
CA PHE A 239 2.32 -0.15 4.35
C PHE A 239 2.14 -0.47 5.83
N LEU A 240 1.19 0.21 6.49
CA LEU A 240 0.85 -0.07 7.88
C LEU A 240 -0.09 -1.28 7.99
N ALA A 241 0.06 -2.03 9.07
CA ALA A 241 -0.87 -3.07 9.43
C ALA A 241 -2.22 -2.48 9.80
N ARG A 242 -3.30 -3.11 9.34
CA ARG A 242 -4.65 -2.71 9.72
C ARG A 242 -4.83 -2.83 11.22
N ALA A 243 -5.40 -1.80 11.85
CA ALA A 243 -5.84 -1.85 13.23
C ALA A 243 -7.36 -2.01 13.29
N THR A 244 -7.85 -2.93 14.13
CA THR A 244 -9.27 -3.26 14.26
C THR A 244 -9.69 -3.32 15.74
N TYR A 245 -10.98 -3.13 16.01
CA TYR A 245 -11.55 -3.40 17.33
C TYR A 245 -11.81 -4.92 17.44
N TRP A 246 -11.24 -5.58 18.44
CA TRP A 246 -11.37 -7.03 18.57
C TRP A 246 -12.60 -7.40 19.39
N LYS A 247 -13.43 -8.29 18.85
CA LYS A 247 -14.63 -8.84 19.50
C LYS A 247 -14.45 -10.32 19.74
N TYR A 248 -14.41 -10.73 21.00
CA TYR A 248 -14.40 -12.14 21.38
C TYR A 248 -15.81 -12.60 21.71
N PHE A 249 -16.31 -13.58 20.96
CA PHE A 249 -17.55 -14.29 21.23
C PHE A 249 -17.22 -15.63 21.88
N ILE A 250 -17.35 -15.71 23.20
CA ILE A 250 -17.12 -16.94 23.96
C ILE A 250 -18.43 -17.74 24.00
N VAL A 251 -18.46 -18.88 23.32
CA VAL A 251 -19.61 -19.77 23.21
C VAL A 251 -19.42 -20.93 24.18
N PRO A 252 -20.10 -20.95 25.34
CA PRO A 252 -19.92 -22.00 26.31
C PRO A 252 -20.59 -23.31 25.87
N LYS A 253 -20.06 -24.45 26.32
CA LYS A 253 -20.75 -25.75 26.22
C LYS A 253 -22.04 -25.82 27.03
N TYR A 254 -22.08 -25.14 28.17
CA TYR A 254 -23.18 -25.16 29.14
C TYR A 254 -23.57 -23.72 29.51
N GLU A 255 -24.87 -23.43 29.60
CA GLU A 255 -25.39 -22.06 29.80
C GLU A 255 -25.01 -21.43 31.15
N ASN A 256 -24.69 -22.24 32.15
CA ASN A 256 -24.40 -21.78 33.51
C ASN A 256 -22.89 -21.80 33.77
N GLY A 257 -22.21 -20.65 33.66
CA GLY A 257 -20.80 -20.58 34.12
C GLY A 257 -19.95 -19.35 33.81
N PHE A 258 -20.44 -18.32 33.10
CA PHE A 258 -19.56 -17.26 32.58
C PHE A 258 -19.92 -15.84 33.04
N GLN A 259 -20.64 -15.69 34.16
CA GLN A 259 -20.97 -14.36 34.68
C GLN A 259 -19.77 -13.63 35.32
N ASP A 260 -18.74 -14.35 35.77
CA ASP A 260 -17.55 -13.79 36.44
C ASP A 260 -16.23 -14.00 35.67
N VAL A 261 -16.30 -14.04 34.34
CA VAL A 261 -15.10 -14.14 33.49
C VAL A 261 -14.65 -12.78 32.97
N ARG A 262 -13.34 -12.61 32.77
CA ARG A 262 -12.76 -11.44 32.13
C ARG A 262 -11.59 -11.84 31.24
N ILE A 263 -11.27 -10.98 30.27
CA ILE A 263 -10.02 -11.10 29.52
C ILE A 263 -8.91 -10.45 30.33
N ASP A 264 -7.91 -11.23 30.70
CA ASP A 264 -6.65 -10.76 31.25
C ASP A 264 -5.71 -10.38 30.11
N THR A 265 -5.25 -9.15 30.11
CA THR A 265 -4.36 -8.59 29.08
C THR A 265 -2.88 -8.58 29.52
N GLY A 266 -2.59 -9.17 30.68
CA GLY A 266 -1.24 -9.32 31.22
C GLY A 266 -0.61 -7.97 31.52
N LYS A 267 0.49 -7.65 30.83
CA LYS A 267 1.23 -6.38 30.98
C LYS A 267 0.87 -5.32 29.94
N THR A 268 -0.06 -5.61 29.03
CA THR A 268 -0.43 -4.65 27.98
C THR A 268 -1.44 -3.64 28.50
N GLU A 269 -1.46 -2.44 27.92
CA GLU A 269 -2.42 -1.39 28.29
C GLU A 269 -3.83 -1.61 27.70
N VAL A 270 -3.99 -2.67 26.90
CA VAL A 270 -5.27 -3.03 26.26
C VAL A 270 -6.32 -3.36 27.32
N ARG A 271 -7.55 -2.88 27.12
CA ARG A 271 -8.69 -3.24 27.96
C ARG A 271 -9.82 -3.80 27.12
N PHE A 272 -10.57 -4.71 27.74
CA PHE A 272 -11.77 -5.28 27.17
C PHE A 272 -12.97 -4.95 28.05
N THR A 273 -14.05 -4.55 27.41
CA THR A 273 -15.38 -4.43 28.04
C THR A 273 -16.11 -5.77 27.95
N GLY A 274 -17.06 -6.01 28.86
CA GLY A 274 -17.80 -7.28 28.95
C GLY A 274 -17.48 -8.07 30.23
N PRO A 275 -18.03 -9.29 30.39
CA PRO A 275 -18.82 -10.02 29.39
C PRO A 275 -20.25 -9.47 29.26
N THR A 276 -20.73 -9.34 28.03
CA THR A 276 -22.15 -9.04 27.75
C THR A 276 -22.78 -10.26 27.09
N LEU A 277 -23.88 -10.77 27.65
CA LEU A 277 -24.62 -11.88 27.03
C LEU A 277 -25.27 -11.42 25.72
N THR A 278 -25.04 -12.16 24.64
CA THR A 278 -25.60 -11.91 23.30
C THR A 278 -26.01 -13.21 22.62
N HIS A 279 -26.71 -13.12 21.49
CA HIS A 279 -27.08 -14.27 20.66
C HIS A 279 -26.41 -14.17 19.29
N LEU A 280 -25.80 -15.28 18.87
CA LEU A 280 -25.22 -15.41 17.53
C LEU A 280 -26.33 -15.58 16.47
N PRO A 281 -26.03 -15.41 15.16
CA PRO A 281 -27.01 -15.60 14.10
C PRO A 281 -27.69 -16.98 14.08
N ASN A 282 -27.05 -18.00 14.66
CA ASN A 282 -27.61 -19.34 14.81
C ASN A 282 -28.48 -19.52 16.08
N GLY A 283 -28.76 -18.44 16.81
CA GLY A 283 -29.54 -18.44 18.05
C GLY A 283 -28.79 -18.92 19.30
N ARG A 284 -27.52 -19.34 19.19
CA ARG A 284 -26.74 -19.76 20.37
C ARG A 284 -26.34 -18.54 21.21
N ALA A 285 -26.44 -18.69 22.53
CA ALA A 285 -25.92 -17.71 23.47
C ALA A 285 -24.38 -17.63 23.42
N ALA A 286 -23.84 -16.43 23.51
CA ALA A 286 -22.41 -16.15 23.59
C ALA A 286 -22.15 -14.99 24.55
N TYR A 287 -20.96 -14.97 25.15
CA TYR A 287 -20.49 -13.84 25.95
C TYR A 287 -19.54 -13.01 25.09
N LEU A 288 -19.92 -11.76 24.86
CA LEU A 288 -19.16 -10.80 24.08
C LEU A 288 -18.20 -10.02 24.96
N PHE A 289 -16.94 -9.97 24.55
CA PHE A 289 -15.94 -9.00 25.00
C PHE A 289 -15.48 -8.13 23.85
N GLU A 290 -15.32 -6.84 24.06
CA GLU A 290 -14.91 -5.89 23.03
C GLU A 290 -13.74 -5.03 23.52
N ALA A 291 -12.67 -4.95 22.72
CA ALA A 291 -11.54 -4.07 23.00
C ALA A 291 -11.98 -2.60 22.97
N ASP A 292 -11.51 -1.79 23.92
CA ASP A 292 -11.82 -0.36 23.98
C ASP A 292 -11.01 0.50 22.98
N GLN A 293 -9.95 -0.08 22.42
CA GLN A 293 -9.08 0.53 21.43
C GLN A 293 -8.84 -0.41 20.23
N THR A 294 -8.33 0.15 19.14
CA THR A 294 -7.92 -0.66 17.99
C THR A 294 -6.60 -1.37 18.29
N LEU A 295 -6.49 -2.59 17.79
CA LEU A 295 -5.31 -3.43 17.92
C LEU A 295 -4.79 -3.76 16.52
N PRO A 296 -3.48 -3.62 16.26
CA PRO A 296 -2.91 -3.94 14.96
C PRO A 296 -3.00 -5.43 14.68
N LEU A 297 -3.36 -5.79 13.45
CA LEU A 297 -3.21 -7.14 12.95
C LEU A 297 -1.72 -7.44 12.77
N GLN A 298 -1.29 -8.60 13.25
CA GLN A 298 0.09 -9.06 13.10
C GLN A 298 0.10 -10.54 12.78
N GLN A 299 1.01 -10.97 11.91
CA GLN A 299 1.19 -12.38 11.61
C GLN A 299 1.60 -13.17 12.86
N ILE A 300 2.48 -12.57 13.65
CA ILE A 300 2.93 -13.07 14.94
C ILE A 300 2.74 -11.91 15.91
N SER A 301 1.78 -12.04 16.82
CA SER A 301 1.53 -11.03 17.84
C SER A 301 2.06 -11.45 19.19
N ASP A 302 2.57 -10.46 19.91
CA ASP A 302 3.00 -10.60 21.31
C ASP A 302 1.82 -10.55 22.29
N PHE A 303 0.59 -10.36 21.79
CA PHE A 303 -0.60 -10.48 22.63
C PHE A 303 -0.76 -11.92 23.15
N ASP A 304 -0.82 -12.04 24.48
CA ASP A 304 -1.07 -13.28 25.22
C ASP A 304 -2.30 -13.12 26.12
N PHE A 305 -3.42 -12.71 25.51
CA PHE A 305 -4.68 -12.50 26.22
C PHE A 305 -5.21 -13.83 26.76
N GLN A 306 -5.69 -13.84 28.00
CA GLN A 306 -6.17 -15.04 28.67
C GLN A 306 -7.62 -14.85 29.10
N LEU A 307 -8.43 -15.91 29.08
CA LEU A 307 -9.76 -15.86 29.69
C LEU A 307 -9.65 -16.42 31.10
N ILE A 308 -9.93 -15.58 32.10
CA ILE A 308 -9.83 -15.95 33.52
C ILE A 308 -11.15 -15.76 34.23
N ARG A 309 -11.42 -16.59 35.25
CA ARG A 309 -12.55 -16.42 36.16
C ARG A 309 -12.04 -15.85 37.48
N HIS A 310 -12.63 -14.76 37.96
CA HIS A 310 -12.12 -14.03 39.14
C HIS A 310 -12.31 -14.81 40.45
N LYS A 311 -13.46 -15.49 40.63
CA LYS A 311 -13.77 -16.38 41.76
C LYS A 311 -14.61 -17.56 41.29
N ASP A 312 -14.42 -18.73 41.89
CA ASP A 312 -15.45 -19.77 41.83
C ASP A 312 -16.54 -19.50 42.89
N SER A 313 -17.64 -20.26 42.84
CA SER A 313 -18.74 -20.17 43.82
C SER A 313 -18.32 -20.46 45.28
N LYS A 314 -17.06 -20.85 45.52
CA LYS A 314 -16.49 -21.16 46.84
C LYS A 314 -15.37 -20.19 47.25
N GLY A 315 -15.14 -19.11 46.48
CA GLY A 315 -14.15 -18.08 46.80
C GLY A 315 -12.68 -18.49 46.57
N LYS A 316 -12.41 -19.58 45.84
CA LYS A 316 -11.04 -19.97 45.46
C LYS A 316 -10.46 -19.02 44.41
N PRO A 317 -9.12 -18.85 44.39
CA PRO A 317 -8.43 -17.87 43.56
C PRO A 317 -8.53 -18.16 42.06
N ILE A 318 -8.27 -17.12 41.28
CA ILE A 318 -8.38 -17.00 39.82
C ILE A 318 -8.10 -18.32 39.09
N HIS A 319 -9.13 -18.87 38.42
CA HIS A 319 -8.98 -20.04 37.56
C HIS A 319 -8.83 -19.57 36.11
N ARG A 320 -7.74 -19.99 35.44
CA ARG A 320 -7.57 -19.75 34.01
C ARG A 320 -8.50 -20.68 33.23
N VAL A 321 -9.45 -20.12 32.51
CA VAL A 321 -10.37 -20.87 31.64
C VAL A 321 -9.69 -21.19 30.33
N ILE A 322 -9.00 -20.20 29.74
CA ILE A 322 -8.21 -20.35 28.51
C ILE A 322 -6.87 -19.68 28.74
N GLN A 323 -5.78 -20.44 28.54
CA GLN A 323 -4.43 -19.93 28.73
C GLN A 323 -4.03 -18.89 27.69
N ARG A 324 -4.48 -19.04 26.43
CA ARG A 324 -4.23 -18.08 25.36
C ARG A 324 -5.42 -18.00 24.42
N LEU A 325 -6.01 -16.83 24.31
CA LEU A 325 -7.09 -16.55 23.38
C LEU A 325 -6.54 -16.48 21.95
N PRO A 326 -7.31 -16.93 20.95
CA PRO A 326 -6.92 -16.79 19.56
C PRO A 326 -6.79 -15.32 19.16
N LEU A 327 -5.90 -15.04 18.23
CA LEU A 327 -5.70 -13.69 17.68
C LEU A 327 -6.68 -13.43 16.53
N ALA A 328 -6.93 -12.14 16.24
CA ALA A 328 -7.66 -11.75 15.06
C ALA A 328 -6.96 -12.25 13.79
N ARG A 329 -7.76 -12.77 12.85
CA ARG A 329 -7.27 -13.22 11.55
C ARG A 329 -7.70 -12.27 10.44
N PRO A 330 -6.91 -12.12 9.37
CA PRO A 330 -7.26 -11.25 8.25
C PRO A 330 -8.59 -11.59 7.55
N GLU A 331 -9.05 -12.84 7.66
CA GLU A 331 -10.29 -13.29 7.02
C GLU A 331 -11.54 -12.89 7.81
N ALA A 332 -11.41 -12.52 9.09
CA ALA A 332 -12.52 -12.25 10.00
C ALA A 332 -12.71 -10.76 10.28
N ILE A 333 -12.59 -9.93 9.24
CA ILE A 333 -12.69 -8.47 9.34
C ILE A 333 -14.05 -7.99 8.84
N HIS A 334 -14.76 -7.25 9.68
CA HIS A 334 -16.11 -6.79 9.43
C HIS A 334 -16.21 -5.27 9.67
N PRO A 335 -16.46 -4.46 8.63
CA PRO A 335 -16.77 -3.05 8.83
C PRO A 335 -18.16 -2.92 9.44
N ALA A 336 -18.33 -1.98 10.39
CA ALA A 336 -19.59 -1.76 11.09
C ALA A 336 -20.71 -1.26 10.15
N SER A 337 -20.32 -0.59 9.07
CA SER A 337 -21.17 -0.03 8.02
C SER A 337 -20.40 0.00 6.70
N ARG A 338 -21.06 0.38 5.61
CA ARG A 338 -20.41 0.52 4.29
C ARG A 338 -19.66 1.84 4.10
N GLU A 339 -19.66 2.71 5.11
CA GLU A 339 -18.99 4.00 5.04
C GLU A 339 -17.47 3.83 5.14
N ALA A 340 -16.71 4.68 4.44
CA ALA A 340 -15.24 4.60 4.44
C ALA A 340 -14.62 4.83 5.83
N SER A 341 -15.26 5.67 6.66
CA SER A 341 -14.86 5.96 8.04
C SER A 341 -15.41 4.97 9.08
N SER A 342 -16.04 3.89 8.64
CA SER A 342 -16.67 2.94 9.56
C SER A 342 -15.65 2.26 10.47
N LYS A 343 -16.05 1.98 11.72
CA LYS A 343 -15.26 1.13 12.61
C LYS A 343 -15.09 -0.24 11.98
N ILE A 344 -13.89 -0.80 12.10
CA ILE A 344 -13.60 -2.12 11.57
C ILE A 344 -13.38 -3.06 12.75
N TYR A 345 -14.17 -4.14 12.79
CA TYR A 345 -14.09 -5.16 13.82
C TYR A 345 -13.36 -6.40 13.31
N SER A 346 -12.65 -7.06 14.22
CA SER A 346 -12.21 -8.44 14.04
C SER A 346 -13.02 -9.33 14.97
N GLU A 347 -13.84 -10.20 14.40
CA GLU A 347 -14.70 -11.10 15.18
C GLU A 347 -14.00 -12.44 15.40
N ILE A 348 -13.92 -12.85 16.66
CA ILE A 348 -13.17 -14.02 17.10
C ILE A 348 -14.09 -14.91 17.92
N TYR A 349 -14.40 -16.09 17.37
CA TYR A 349 -15.30 -17.06 18.00
C TYR A 349 -14.49 -18.10 18.76
N VAL A 350 -14.83 -18.31 20.02
CA VAL A 350 -14.14 -19.26 20.90
C VAL A 350 -15.18 -20.21 21.49
N TYR A 351 -15.14 -21.46 21.06
CA TYR A 351 -16.02 -22.51 21.54
C TYR A 351 -15.34 -23.27 22.68
N LEU A 352 -16.03 -23.37 23.81
CA LEU A 352 -15.57 -24.07 25.02
C LEU A 352 -16.33 -25.38 25.24
#